data_AF-A0A9W3CWV6-F1
#
_entry.id   AF-A0A9W3CWV6-F1
#
_cell.length_a   1.000
_cell.length_b   1.000
_cell.length_c   1.000
_cell.angle_alpha   90.00
_cell.angle_beta   90.00
_cell.angle_gamma   90.00
#
_symmetry.space_group_name_H-M   'P 1'
#
loop_
_entity.id
_entity.type
_entity.pdbx_description
1 polymer ?
#
loop_
_entity_poly.entity_id
_entity_poly.type
_entity_poly.pdbx_seq_one_letter_code
_entity_poly.pdbx_strand_id
1 'polypeptide(L)'
;MATCTMTVTEYFCPPKKRRLDKASGESKSSATGPNLRPFNPDDDECIRQYILYYYQFQKSEGFDIDWDKLDYRFATMPIIDAYPAGYTMTNDEIISEVTCLAIAQRNAEKGTRLVFLDHVSASYRCCAGCLYYITFWAMDLASSRPEPKLYQTKCRQCGPTFCEIYIFRLKPTDEEIAAVQVDPPPPLNENDPEAATISFTITGPGSGFIPNVVFTRTPAQVSVPSAKSSSPCESQSQDIDSQYQI
;
A
#
# COMPACT_ATOMS: atom_id res chain seq x y z
N MET A 1 27.64 -11.47 -45.47
CA MET A 1 27.19 -11.03 -44.13
C MET A 1 26.26 -9.85 -44.33
N ALA A 2 24.95 -10.06 -44.15
CA ALA A 2 23.94 -9.03 -44.36
C ALA A 2 23.53 -8.46 -43.01
N THR A 3 23.84 -7.19 -42.79
CA THR A 3 23.38 -6.38 -41.65
C THR A 3 21.94 -5.95 -41.91
N CYS A 4 21.00 -6.51 -41.15
CA CYS A 4 19.61 -6.07 -41.12
C CYS A 4 19.40 -5.21 -39.87
N THR A 5 19.58 -3.89 -40.03
CA THR A 5 19.15 -2.89 -39.04
C THR A 5 17.67 -2.59 -39.29
N MET A 6 16.78 -3.21 -38.53
CA MET A 6 15.38 -2.77 -38.46
C MET A 6 15.18 -1.96 -37.18
N THR A 7 15.08 -0.64 -37.36
CA THR A 7 14.59 0.31 -36.36
C THR A 7 13.08 0.12 -36.18
N VAL A 8 12.68 -0.69 -35.20
CA VAL A 8 11.27 -0.90 -34.80
C VAL A 8 10.98 -0.07 -33.56
N THR A 9 11.00 1.26 -33.68
CA THR A 9 10.76 2.15 -32.53
C THR A 9 9.80 3.32 -32.78
N GLU A 10 9.27 3.52 -33.99
CA GLU A 10 8.50 4.76 -34.27
C GLU A 10 7.00 4.64 -34.50
N TYR A 11 6.39 3.45 -34.53
CA TYR A 11 5.01 3.33 -35.04
C TYR A 11 3.90 2.88 -34.10
N PHE A 12 4.14 2.61 -32.81
CA PHE A 12 3.05 2.12 -31.94
C PHE A 12 3.12 2.64 -30.50
N CYS A 13 3.24 3.96 -30.34
CA CYS A 13 2.80 4.60 -29.09
C CYS A 13 1.26 4.73 -29.13
N PRO A 14 0.52 4.15 -28.18
CA PRO A 14 -0.89 4.45 -28.00
C PRO A 14 -1.10 5.96 -27.84
N PRO A 15 -2.26 6.53 -28.23
CA PRO A 15 -2.50 7.96 -28.10
C PRO A 15 -2.31 8.37 -26.64
N LYS A 16 -1.31 9.24 -26.41
CA LYS A 16 -1.15 9.92 -25.12
C LYS A 16 -2.49 10.59 -24.82
N LYS A 17 -3.19 10.17 -23.76
CA LYS A 17 -4.21 11.05 -23.17
C LYS A 17 -3.50 12.38 -22.91
N ARG A 18 -4.09 13.44 -23.44
CA ARG A 18 -3.64 14.83 -23.32
C ARG A 18 -3.19 15.07 -21.88
N ARG A 19 -1.88 15.14 -21.65
CA ARG A 19 -1.36 15.84 -20.47
C ARG A 19 -1.99 17.22 -20.53
N LEU A 20 -2.60 17.63 -19.42
CA LEU A 20 -3.17 18.96 -19.23
C LEU A 20 -2.21 19.98 -19.86
N ASP A 21 -2.64 20.61 -20.96
CA ASP A 21 -1.85 21.60 -21.67
C ASP A 21 -1.46 22.67 -20.63
N LYS A 22 -0.15 22.77 -20.34
CA LYS A 22 0.42 23.78 -19.46
C LYS A 22 0.20 25.13 -20.14
N ALA A 23 -0.92 25.78 -19.81
CA ALA A 23 -1.14 27.15 -20.19
C ALA A 23 -0.01 27.99 -19.59
N SER A 24 0.76 28.58 -20.49
CA SER A 24 1.76 29.61 -20.23
C SER A 24 1.16 30.75 -19.42
N GLY A 25 1.78 31.08 -18.27
CA GLY A 25 1.44 32.26 -17.48
C GLY A 25 1.53 32.02 -15.98
N GLU A 26 2.50 32.68 -15.36
CA GLU A 26 2.75 32.77 -13.91
C GLU A 26 3.45 31.57 -13.24
N SER A 27 4.75 31.80 -13.03
CA SER A 27 5.60 31.03 -12.13
C SER A 27 5.05 31.11 -10.71
N LYS A 28 4.34 30.06 -10.26
CA LYS A 28 4.25 29.70 -8.84
C LYS A 28 4.94 28.35 -8.69
N SER A 29 6.14 28.36 -8.13
CA SER A 29 6.79 27.15 -7.65
C SER A 29 6.00 26.63 -6.44
N SER A 30 5.01 25.78 -6.67
CA SER A 30 4.39 24.97 -5.63
C SER A 30 4.78 23.51 -5.85
N ALA A 31 6.08 23.22 -5.78
CA ALA A 31 6.56 21.86 -5.56
C ALA A 31 6.46 21.54 -4.05
N THR A 32 5.25 21.61 -3.51
CA THR A 32 4.94 21.06 -2.21
C THR A 32 4.10 19.84 -2.50
N GLY A 33 4.73 18.66 -2.47
CA GLY A 33 3.99 17.41 -2.51
C GLY A 33 2.85 17.41 -1.49
N PRO A 34 1.75 16.67 -1.73
CA PRO A 34 0.67 16.59 -0.75
C PRO A 34 1.24 16.02 0.54
N ASN A 35 1.39 16.84 1.60
CA ASN A 35 1.92 16.40 2.89
C ASN A 35 0.93 15.43 3.55
N LEU A 36 1.10 14.13 3.28
CA LEU A 36 0.22 13.11 3.83
C LEU A 36 0.36 13.08 5.36
N ARG A 37 -0.77 13.21 6.04
CA ARG A 37 -0.91 13.17 7.50
C ARG A 37 -0.52 11.78 8.02
N PRO A 38 0.16 11.68 9.18
CA PRO A 38 0.37 10.38 9.82
C PRO A 38 -0.98 9.72 10.15
N PHE A 39 -1.03 8.39 10.09
CA PHE A 39 -2.20 7.63 10.52
C PHE A 39 -2.59 7.98 11.96
N ASN A 40 -3.86 8.30 12.19
CA ASN A 40 -4.39 8.67 13.50
C ASN A 40 -5.73 7.95 13.76
N PRO A 41 -5.78 6.90 14.60
CA PRO A 41 -7.02 6.15 14.84
C PRO A 41 -8.11 6.94 15.60
N ASP A 42 -7.73 8.01 16.29
CA ASP A 42 -8.67 8.86 17.02
C ASP A 42 -9.43 9.83 16.09
N ASP A 43 -8.96 9.99 14.85
CA ASP A 43 -9.58 10.85 13.85
C ASP A 43 -10.56 10.04 12.98
N ASP A 44 -11.85 10.37 13.07
CA ASP A 44 -12.92 9.72 12.30
C ASP A 44 -12.66 9.76 10.78
N GLU A 45 -12.06 10.84 10.29
CA GLU A 45 -11.75 10.97 8.87
C GLU A 45 -10.59 10.05 8.47
N CYS A 46 -9.60 9.86 9.35
CA CYS A 46 -8.55 8.86 9.14
C CYS A 46 -9.13 7.45 9.08
N ILE A 47 -10.08 7.11 9.96
CA ILE A 47 -10.75 5.81 9.95
C ILE A 47 -11.60 5.62 8.69
N ARG A 48 -12.32 6.66 8.27
CA ARG A 48 -13.10 6.64 7.02
C ARG A 48 -12.19 6.40 5.80
N GLN A 49 -11.05 7.08 5.74
CA GLN A 49 -10.06 6.89 4.66
C GLN A 49 -9.33 5.55 4.75
N TYR A 50 -9.12 5.00 5.96
CA TYR A 50 -8.58 3.65 6.15
C TYR A 50 -9.50 2.59 5.55
N ILE A 51 -10.81 2.69 5.79
CA ILE A 51 -11.80 1.80 5.17
C ILE A 51 -11.70 1.89 3.64
N LEU A 52 -11.69 3.12 3.10
CA LEU A 52 -11.55 3.38 1.66
C LEU A 52 -10.30 2.72 1.08
N TYR A 53 -9.14 2.97 1.70
CA TYR A 53 -7.85 2.39 1.35
C TYR A 53 -7.88 0.86 1.41
N TYR A 54 -8.39 0.29 2.51
CA TYR A 54 -8.43 -1.15 2.72
C TYR A 54 -9.21 -1.86 1.62
N TYR A 55 -10.42 -1.39 1.30
CA TYR A 55 -11.24 -2.02 0.27
C TYR A 55 -10.63 -1.91 -1.13
N GLN A 56 -10.08 -0.74 -1.48
CA GLN A 56 -9.38 -0.58 -2.76
C GLN A 56 -8.18 -1.53 -2.83
N PHE A 57 -7.34 -1.55 -1.78
CA PHE A 57 -6.17 -2.40 -1.69
C PHE A 57 -6.53 -3.88 -1.80
N GLN A 58 -7.53 -4.37 -1.06
CA GLN A 58 -7.90 -5.78 -1.09
C GLN A 58 -8.52 -6.17 -2.43
N LYS A 59 -9.44 -5.37 -2.98
CA LYS A 59 -10.10 -5.68 -4.25
C LYS A 59 -9.13 -5.71 -5.42
N SER A 60 -8.23 -4.73 -5.49
CA SER A 60 -7.26 -4.63 -6.57
C SER A 60 -5.94 -5.31 -6.25
N GLU A 61 -5.80 -6.01 -5.13
CA GLU A 61 -4.53 -6.54 -4.61
C GLU A 61 -3.39 -5.50 -4.55
N GLY A 62 -3.75 -4.22 -4.33
CA GLY A 62 -2.84 -3.08 -4.19
C GLY A 62 -2.50 -2.33 -5.48
N PHE A 63 -3.05 -2.70 -6.64
CA PHE A 63 -2.75 -2.06 -7.93
C PHE A 63 -3.54 -0.77 -8.25
N ASP A 64 -4.80 -0.69 -7.83
CA ASP A 64 -5.72 0.38 -8.20
C ASP A 64 -6.17 1.11 -6.92
N ILE A 65 -5.41 2.13 -6.54
CA ILE A 65 -5.68 3.00 -5.38
C ILE A 65 -5.85 4.44 -5.87
N ASP A 66 -6.96 5.06 -5.46
CA ASP A 66 -7.31 6.45 -5.73
C ASP A 66 -6.66 7.36 -4.67
N TRP A 67 -5.40 7.70 -4.93
CA TRP A 67 -4.56 8.50 -4.02
C TRP A 67 -5.08 9.91 -3.79
N ASP A 68 -5.86 10.48 -4.72
CA ASP A 68 -6.42 11.83 -4.61
C ASP A 68 -7.51 11.92 -3.52
N LYS A 69 -8.03 10.76 -3.08
CA LYS A 69 -9.01 10.67 -1.98
C LYS A 69 -8.38 10.37 -0.63
N LEU A 70 -7.06 10.28 -0.55
CA LEU A 70 -6.32 9.88 0.64
C LEU A 70 -5.38 11.00 1.10
N ASP A 71 -5.65 11.54 2.28
CA ASP A 71 -4.85 12.56 2.94
C ASP A 71 -3.94 11.98 4.04
N TYR A 72 -4.13 10.72 4.42
CA TYR A 72 -3.33 10.03 5.44
C TYR A 72 -2.38 9.01 4.82
N ARG A 73 -1.26 8.76 5.50
CA ARG A 73 -0.31 7.71 5.13
C ARG A 73 -0.85 6.34 5.51
N PHE A 74 -0.83 5.43 4.55
CA PHE A 74 -1.17 4.02 4.75
C PHE A 74 0.05 3.12 4.43
N ALA A 75 -0.15 1.81 4.44
CA ALA A 75 0.94 0.84 4.29
C ALA A 75 1.64 0.90 2.92
N THR A 76 0.93 1.33 1.87
CA THR A 76 1.52 1.64 0.56
C THR A 76 1.49 3.13 0.29
N MET A 77 2.45 3.58 -0.51
CA MET A 77 2.61 4.96 -0.95
C MET A 77 2.60 5.03 -2.47
N PRO A 78 2.06 6.11 -3.07
CA PRO A 78 2.17 6.33 -4.51
C PRO A 78 3.62 6.64 -4.88
N ILE A 79 4.06 6.17 -6.04
CA ILE A 79 5.31 6.64 -6.66
C ILE A 79 4.94 7.84 -7.54
N ILE A 80 5.13 9.05 -7.02
CA ILE A 80 4.86 10.31 -7.73
C ILE A 80 6.02 11.27 -7.50
N ASP A 81 6.28 12.21 -8.41
CA ASP A 81 7.46 13.09 -8.37
C ASP A 81 7.65 13.84 -7.03
N ALA A 82 6.54 14.13 -6.34
CA ALA A 82 6.56 14.70 -4.99
C ALA A 82 7.26 13.81 -3.94
N TYR A 83 7.40 12.53 -4.22
CA TYR A 83 7.96 11.47 -3.38
C TYR A 83 9.00 10.68 -4.20
N PRO A 84 10.26 11.14 -4.27
CA PRO A 84 11.31 10.40 -4.96
C PRO A 84 11.56 9.08 -4.22
N ALA A 85 11.37 7.95 -4.90
CA ALA A 85 11.61 6.62 -4.35
C ALA A 85 13.12 6.28 -4.28
N GLY A 86 13.98 7.03 -4.97
CA GLY A 86 15.42 6.86 -4.98
C GLY A 86 16.18 8.18 -4.88
N TYR A 87 17.45 8.09 -4.47
CA TYR A 87 18.34 9.26 -4.34
C TYR A 87 18.97 9.68 -5.66
N THR A 88 19.16 8.73 -6.58
CA THR A 88 19.92 8.91 -7.82
C THR A 88 19.10 8.70 -9.08
N MET A 89 17.93 8.09 -8.95
CA MET A 89 17.05 7.75 -10.06
C MET A 89 15.72 8.46 -9.88
N THR A 90 15.15 8.91 -10.99
CA THR A 90 13.77 9.37 -11.06
C THR A 90 12.82 8.22 -10.79
N ASN A 91 11.60 8.56 -10.41
CA ASN A 91 10.54 7.58 -10.21
C ASN A 91 10.25 6.76 -11.47
N ASP A 92 10.21 7.41 -12.64
CA ASP A 92 10.03 6.75 -13.93
C ASP A 92 11.14 5.72 -14.22
N GLU A 93 12.39 6.07 -13.92
CA GLU A 93 13.54 5.16 -14.10
C GLU A 93 13.43 3.96 -13.16
N ILE A 94 13.05 4.16 -11.90
CA ILE A 94 12.84 3.06 -10.93
C ILE A 94 11.73 2.14 -11.40
N ILE A 95 10.58 2.69 -11.80
CA ILE A 95 9.44 1.91 -12.29
C ILE A 95 9.85 1.12 -13.53
N SER A 96 10.55 1.75 -14.48
CA SER A 96 11.02 1.11 -15.70
C SER A 96 12.03 -0.02 -15.41
N GLU A 97 13.01 0.22 -14.53
CA GLU A 97 14.02 -0.79 -14.18
C GLU A 97 13.37 -2.02 -13.54
N VAL A 98 12.54 -1.81 -12.52
CA VAL A 98 11.83 -2.89 -11.81
C VAL A 98 10.93 -3.67 -12.77
N THR A 99 10.20 -2.97 -13.65
CA THR A 99 9.31 -3.61 -14.62
C THR A 99 10.09 -4.43 -15.65
N CYS A 100 11.20 -3.91 -16.17
CA CYS A 100 12.07 -4.62 -17.10
C CYS A 100 12.71 -5.86 -16.48
N LEU A 101 13.14 -5.79 -15.21
CA LEU A 101 13.65 -6.96 -14.47
C LEU A 101 12.57 -8.04 -14.35
N ALA A 102 11.35 -7.66 -13.96
CA ALA A 102 10.23 -8.60 -13.86
C ALA A 102 9.87 -9.24 -15.22
N ILE A 103 9.87 -8.45 -16.31
CA ILE A 103 9.64 -8.95 -17.66
C ILE A 103 10.75 -9.91 -18.11
N ALA A 104 12.02 -9.57 -17.85
CA ALA A 104 13.15 -10.42 -18.24
C ALA A 104 13.06 -11.80 -17.58
N GLN A 105 12.77 -11.84 -16.28
CA GLN A 105 12.54 -13.07 -15.55
C GLN A 105 11.32 -13.83 -16.08
N ARG A 106 10.20 -13.15 -16.32
CA ARG A 106 8.99 -13.77 -16.88
C ARG A 106 9.23 -14.41 -18.25
N ASN A 107 9.95 -13.71 -19.14
CA ASN A 107 10.33 -14.19 -20.46
C ASN A 107 11.23 -15.42 -20.36
N ALA A 108 12.20 -15.43 -19.44
CA ALA A 108 13.05 -16.59 -19.20
C ALA A 108 12.27 -17.80 -18.67
N GLU A 109 11.34 -17.59 -17.74
CA GLU A 109 10.57 -18.68 -17.10
C GLU A 109 9.46 -19.26 -18.00
N LYS A 110 8.80 -18.43 -18.80
CA LYS A 110 7.62 -18.82 -19.59
C LYS A 110 7.87 -18.88 -21.10
N GLY A 111 9.05 -18.49 -21.57
CA GLY A 111 9.38 -18.43 -23.00
C GLY A 111 8.61 -17.35 -23.76
N THR A 112 8.03 -16.36 -23.06
CA THR A 112 7.38 -15.20 -23.69
C THR A 112 8.41 -14.21 -24.24
N ARG A 113 7.97 -13.27 -25.08
CA ARG A 113 8.80 -12.17 -25.58
C ARG A 113 8.15 -10.82 -25.32
N LEU A 114 7.80 -10.60 -24.06
CA LEU A 114 7.23 -9.34 -23.60
C LEU A 114 8.26 -8.22 -23.68
N VAL A 115 7.84 -7.07 -24.20
CA VAL A 115 8.61 -5.82 -24.25
C VAL A 115 7.81 -4.73 -23.53
N PHE A 116 8.47 -4.05 -22.60
CA PHE A 116 7.91 -2.91 -21.88
C PHE A 116 7.66 -1.73 -22.83
N LEU A 117 6.51 -1.07 -22.70
CA LEU A 117 6.16 0.10 -23.49
C LEU A 117 6.11 1.37 -22.63
N ASP A 118 5.28 1.36 -21.60
CA ASP A 118 5.11 2.47 -20.66
C ASP A 118 4.44 1.98 -19.38
N HIS A 119 4.55 2.73 -18.30
CA HIS A 119 3.80 2.47 -17.07
C HIS A 119 2.51 3.29 -17.02
N VAL A 120 1.54 2.85 -16.23
CA VAL A 120 0.26 3.54 -16.02
C VAL A 120 0.13 4.02 -14.59
N SER A 121 0.45 3.15 -13.63
CA SER A 121 0.43 3.47 -12.21
C SER A 121 1.48 2.63 -11.50
N ALA A 122 2.03 3.19 -10.43
CA ALA A 122 2.92 2.47 -9.54
C ALA A 122 2.75 2.94 -8.10
N SER A 123 2.80 1.98 -7.19
CA SER A 123 2.88 2.22 -5.76
C SER A 123 3.86 1.24 -5.13
N TYR A 124 4.31 1.57 -3.93
CA TYR A 124 5.27 0.74 -3.21
C TYR A 124 4.96 0.66 -1.74
N ARG A 125 5.51 -0.38 -1.10
CA ARG A 125 5.57 -0.53 0.34
C ARG A 125 7.01 -0.83 0.74
N CYS A 126 7.52 -0.08 1.71
CA CYS A 126 8.78 -0.42 2.36
C CYS A 126 8.62 -1.71 3.17
N CYS A 127 9.55 -2.64 2.96
CA CYS A 127 9.67 -3.88 3.71
C CYS A 127 11.17 -4.20 3.86
N ALA A 128 11.56 -5.46 3.95
CA ALA A 128 12.95 -5.82 3.69
C ALA A 128 13.23 -5.61 2.19
N GLY A 129 13.59 -4.39 1.77
CA GLY A 129 13.57 -3.94 0.37
C GLY A 129 12.29 -3.18 0.02
N CYS A 130 11.96 -3.07 -1.27
CA CYS A 130 10.76 -2.38 -1.75
C CYS A 130 9.84 -3.36 -2.46
N LEU A 131 8.58 -3.46 -2.00
CA LEU A 131 7.54 -4.21 -2.67
C LEU A 131 6.74 -3.27 -3.57
N TYR A 132 6.85 -3.46 -4.88
CA TYR A 132 6.22 -2.64 -5.91
C TYR A 132 4.94 -3.30 -6.43
N TYR A 133 3.98 -2.45 -6.76
CA TYR A 133 2.73 -2.77 -7.43
C TYR A 133 2.68 -1.88 -8.67
N ILE A 134 2.91 -2.46 -9.85
CA ILE A 134 3.06 -1.70 -11.09
C ILE A 134 2.04 -2.20 -12.11
N THR A 135 1.28 -1.26 -12.66
CA THR A 135 0.44 -1.49 -13.84
C THR A 135 1.13 -0.87 -15.04
N PHE A 136 1.32 -1.63 -16.12
CA PHE A 136 2.11 -1.20 -17.27
C PHE A 136 1.60 -1.78 -18.59
N TRP A 137 1.91 -1.10 -19.69
CA TRP A 137 1.73 -1.60 -21.04
C TRP A 137 2.93 -2.44 -21.46
N ALA A 138 2.65 -3.62 -22.01
CA ALA A 138 3.64 -4.43 -22.69
C ALA A 138 3.07 -5.09 -23.94
N MET A 139 3.96 -5.47 -24.84
CA MET A 139 3.62 -6.17 -26.07
C MET A 139 4.38 -7.50 -26.12
N ASP A 140 3.67 -8.59 -26.43
CA ASP A 140 4.31 -9.90 -26.63
C ASP A 140 4.68 -10.09 -28.10
N LEU A 141 5.98 -10.04 -28.39
CA LEU A 141 6.51 -10.23 -29.74
C LEU A 141 6.54 -11.71 -30.18
N ALA A 142 6.20 -12.65 -29.30
CA ALA A 142 6.00 -14.05 -29.67
C ALA A 142 4.60 -14.29 -30.25
N SER A 143 3.66 -13.35 -30.08
CA SER A 143 2.32 -13.42 -30.65
C SER A 143 2.33 -13.29 -32.17
N SER A 144 1.45 -14.01 -32.86
CA SER A 144 1.24 -13.85 -34.31
C SER A 144 0.66 -12.48 -34.69
N ARG A 145 0.02 -11.80 -33.73
CA ARG A 145 -0.45 -10.42 -33.82
C ARG A 145 -0.05 -9.70 -32.53
N PRO A 146 1.13 -9.06 -32.50
CA PRO A 146 1.57 -8.30 -31.34
C PRO A 146 0.66 -7.09 -31.13
N GLU A 147 0.02 -7.04 -29.96
CA GLU A 147 -0.83 -5.93 -29.54
C GLU A 147 -0.42 -5.48 -28.13
N PRO A 148 -0.40 -4.17 -27.84
CA PRO A 148 -0.20 -3.67 -26.48
C PRO A 148 -1.32 -4.16 -25.56
N LYS A 149 -0.94 -4.73 -24.41
CA LYS A 149 -1.87 -5.13 -23.35
C LYS A 149 -1.41 -4.55 -22.02
N LEU A 150 -2.38 -4.34 -21.12
CA LEU A 150 -2.09 -3.97 -19.74
C LEU A 150 -1.72 -5.20 -18.93
N TYR A 151 -0.61 -5.10 -18.23
CA TYR A 151 -0.13 -6.08 -17.28
C TYR A 151 0.00 -5.45 -15.90
N GLN A 152 -0.04 -6.31 -14.89
CA GLN A 152 0.19 -5.98 -13.50
C GLN A 152 1.31 -6.86 -12.97
N THR A 153 2.28 -6.24 -12.28
CA THR A 153 3.33 -6.96 -11.55
C THR A 153 3.43 -6.52 -10.10
N LYS A 154 3.38 -7.49 -9.19
CA LYS A 154 3.72 -7.32 -7.78
C LYS A 154 5.06 -7.99 -7.55
N CYS A 155 6.10 -7.21 -7.29
CA CYS A 155 7.44 -7.75 -7.13
C CYS A 155 8.21 -7.03 -6.02
N ARG A 156 9.06 -7.78 -5.32
CA ARG A 156 9.93 -7.25 -4.28
C ARG A 156 11.34 -7.15 -4.82
N GLN A 157 11.89 -5.94 -4.77
CA GLN A 157 13.28 -5.68 -5.11
C GLN A 157 14.11 -5.51 -3.84
N CYS A 158 15.25 -6.20 -3.78
CA CYS A 158 16.23 -6.08 -2.70
C CYS A 158 17.62 -5.84 -3.29
N GLY A 159 18.07 -4.59 -3.30
CA GLY A 159 19.31 -4.24 -4.00
C GLY A 159 19.17 -4.38 -5.53
N PRO A 160 20.29 -4.45 -6.27
CA PRO A 160 20.26 -4.26 -7.72
C PRO A 160 19.79 -5.48 -8.52
N THR A 161 19.96 -6.70 -7.98
CA THR A 161 19.78 -7.94 -8.77
C THR A 161 18.69 -8.86 -8.27
N PHE A 162 18.26 -8.71 -7.01
CA PHE A 162 17.21 -9.55 -6.46
C PHE A 162 15.83 -8.94 -6.76
N CYS A 163 15.05 -9.65 -7.57
CA CYS A 163 13.66 -9.35 -7.86
C CYS A 163 12.83 -10.62 -7.66
N GLU A 164 11.97 -10.63 -6.64
CA GLU A 164 11.04 -11.72 -6.39
C GLU A 164 9.65 -11.33 -6.92
N ILE A 165 9.15 -12.07 -7.91
CA ILE A 165 7.83 -11.82 -8.51
C ILE A 165 6.77 -12.62 -7.75
N TYR A 166 5.79 -11.92 -7.17
CA TYR A 166 4.63 -12.55 -6.54
C TYR A 166 3.43 -12.63 -7.49
N ILE A 167 3.23 -11.59 -8.31
CA ILE A 167 2.14 -11.52 -9.29
C ILE A 167 2.73 -11.01 -10.60
N PHE A 168 2.40 -11.67 -11.71
CA PHE A 168 2.64 -11.18 -13.06
C PHE A 168 1.51 -11.66 -13.97
N ARG A 169 0.59 -10.78 -14.33
CA ARG A 169 -0.64 -11.12 -15.07
C ARG A 169 -1.09 -9.99 -15.99
N LEU A 170 -2.03 -10.29 -16.89
CA LEU A 170 -2.83 -9.25 -17.54
C LEU A 170 -3.64 -8.50 -16.49
N LYS A 171 -3.84 -7.20 -16.65
CA LYS A 171 -4.72 -6.41 -15.78
C LYS A 171 -6.13 -7.01 -15.84
N PRO A 172 -6.73 -7.40 -14.70
CA PRO A 172 -8.13 -7.82 -14.66
C PRO A 172 -9.06 -6.68 -15.11
N THR A 173 -10.21 -7.04 -15.65
CA THR A 173 -11.27 -6.09 -16.00
C THR A 173 -11.87 -5.42 -14.77
N ASP A 174 -12.50 -4.26 -14.94
CA ASP A 174 -13.14 -3.56 -13.84
C ASP A 174 -14.28 -4.40 -13.24
N GLU A 175 -14.98 -5.20 -14.05
CA GLU A 175 -16.00 -6.15 -13.60
C GLU A 175 -15.41 -7.28 -12.74
N GLU A 176 -14.26 -7.85 -13.12
CA GLU A 176 -13.56 -8.87 -12.35
C GLU A 176 -13.10 -8.31 -10.99
N ILE A 177 -12.56 -7.09 -10.97
CA ILE A 177 -12.15 -6.41 -9.72
C ILE A 177 -13.39 -6.09 -8.86
N ALA A 178 -14.50 -5.66 -9.47
CA ALA A 178 -15.74 -5.37 -8.75
C ALA A 178 -16.31 -6.61 -8.04
N ALA A 179 -16.22 -7.77 -8.70
CA ALA A 179 -16.74 -9.04 -8.22
C ALA A 179 -15.97 -9.62 -7.02
N VAL A 180 -14.76 -9.12 -6.71
CA VAL A 180 -14.00 -9.54 -5.53
C VAL A 180 -14.76 -9.18 -4.25
N GLN A 181 -15.05 -10.20 -3.44
CA GLN A 181 -15.62 -10.03 -2.11
C GLN A 181 -14.50 -9.75 -1.11
N VAL A 182 -14.72 -8.78 -0.24
CA VAL A 182 -13.73 -8.33 0.75
C VAL A 182 -14.43 -8.24 2.10
N ASP A 183 -13.89 -8.98 3.06
CA ASP A 183 -14.31 -8.92 4.47
C ASP A 183 -14.02 -7.54 5.06
N PRO A 184 -14.74 -7.12 6.12
CA PRO A 184 -14.40 -5.88 6.81
C PRO A 184 -12.96 -5.92 7.37
N PRO A 185 -12.31 -4.76 7.55
CA PRO A 185 -11.00 -4.70 8.18
C PRO A 185 -11.04 -5.34 9.58
N PRO A 186 -9.92 -5.94 10.04
CA PRO A 186 -9.81 -6.39 11.42
C PRO A 186 -9.93 -5.20 12.38
N PRO A 187 -10.40 -5.41 13.62
CA PRO A 187 -10.47 -4.34 14.60
C PRO A 187 -9.10 -3.67 14.83
N LEU A 188 -9.10 -2.35 14.93
CA LEU A 188 -7.89 -1.61 15.31
C LEU A 188 -7.78 -1.55 16.83
N ASN A 189 -6.54 -1.56 17.32
CA ASN A 189 -6.20 -1.44 18.75
C ASN A 189 -6.82 -2.53 19.63
N GLU A 190 -7.17 -3.70 19.08
CA GLU A 190 -7.75 -4.80 19.86
C GLU A 190 -6.83 -5.31 20.97
N ASN A 191 -5.52 -5.24 20.74
CA ASN A 191 -4.49 -5.69 21.69
C ASN A 191 -3.92 -4.56 22.55
N ASP A 192 -4.44 -3.33 22.42
CA ASP A 192 -4.00 -2.17 23.19
C ASP A 192 -5.04 -1.85 24.26
N PRO A 193 -4.81 -2.23 25.53
CA PRO A 193 -5.78 -2.00 26.60
C PRO A 193 -5.95 -0.52 26.97
N GLU A 194 -5.04 0.36 26.52
CA GLU A 194 -5.06 1.79 26.81
C GLU A 194 -5.77 2.60 25.72
N ALA A 195 -6.02 2.00 24.55
CA ALA A 195 -6.68 2.64 23.42
C ALA A 195 -8.13 2.12 23.23
N ALA A 196 -8.96 2.95 22.59
CA ALA A 196 -10.30 2.49 22.19
C ALA A 196 -10.19 1.48 21.05
N THR A 197 -10.83 0.33 21.21
CA THR A 197 -10.93 -0.67 20.13
C THR A 197 -11.90 -0.15 19.06
N ILE A 198 -11.47 -0.16 17.80
CA ILE A 198 -12.29 0.30 16.66
C ILE A 198 -12.72 -0.93 15.87
N SER A 199 -14.01 -1.23 15.88
CA SER A 199 -14.59 -2.37 15.16
C SER A 199 -15.32 -1.92 13.90
N PHE A 200 -15.35 -2.75 12.87
CA PHE A 200 -15.95 -2.43 11.56
C PHE A 200 -17.11 -3.37 11.26
N THR A 201 -18.21 -2.84 10.71
CA THR A 201 -19.39 -3.64 10.36
C THR A 201 -19.94 -3.20 9.00
N ILE A 202 -20.18 -4.18 8.12
CA ILE A 202 -20.85 -3.95 6.83
C ILE A 202 -22.35 -3.77 7.08
N THR A 203 -22.90 -2.66 6.63
CA THR A 203 -24.31 -2.27 6.84
C THR A 203 -25.16 -2.34 5.58
N GLY A 204 -24.57 -2.60 4.42
CA GLY A 204 -25.31 -2.76 3.17
C GLY A 204 -24.42 -2.71 1.91
N PRO A 205 -25.03 -2.79 0.72
CA PRO A 205 -24.33 -2.97 -0.55
C PRO A 205 -23.44 -1.80 -1.02
N GLY A 206 -23.33 -0.70 -0.26
CA GLY A 206 -22.37 0.36 -0.57
C GLY A 206 -22.69 1.19 -1.80
N SER A 207 -21.76 2.06 -2.19
CA SER A 207 -21.78 2.79 -3.46
C SER A 207 -20.64 2.31 -4.36
N GLY A 208 -20.99 1.74 -5.52
CA GLY A 208 -20.01 1.27 -6.49
C GLY A 208 -19.17 0.10 -5.96
N PHE A 209 -17.84 0.27 -5.89
CA PHE A 209 -16.89 -0.80 -5.58
C PHE A 209 -16.74 -1.11 -4.08
N ILE A 210 -17.28 -0.29 -3.17
CA ILE A 210 -16.99 -0.36 -1.74
C ILE A 210 -18.28 -0.47 -0.94
N PRO A 211 -18.44 -1.47 -0.05
CA PRO A 211 -19.62 -1.63 0.78
C PRO A 211 -19.78 -0.47 1.77
N ASN A 212 -21.00 -0.27 2.28
CA ASN A 212 -21.22 0.69 3.36
C ASN A 212 -20.70 0.08 4.66
N VAL A 213 -19.63 0.66 5.21
CA VAL A 213 -19.01 0.19 6.45
C VAL A 213 -19.12 1.27 7.52
N VAL A 214 -19.62 0.88 8.68
CA VAL A 214 -19.69 1.71 9.88
C VAL A 214 -18.60 1.23 10.84
N PHE A 215 -17.97 2.16 11.55
CA PHE A 215 -17.05 1.83 12.64
C PHE A 215 -17.63 2.24 13.99
N THR A 216 -17.29 1.49 15.03
CA THR A 216 -17.70 1.76 16.43
C THR A 216 -16.48 1.74 17.33
N ARG A 217 -16.42 2.67 18.30
CA ARG A 217 -15.36 2.71 19.31
C ARG A 217 -15.84 2.12 20.63
N THR A 218 -15.13 1.10 21.11
CA THR A 218 -15.28 0.57 22.47
C THR A 218 -14.20 1.21 23.35
N PRO A 219 -14.56 1.95 24.42
CA PRO A 219 -13.58 2.61 25.29
C PRO A 219 -12.60 1.61 25.93
N ALA A 220 -11.38 2.08 26.19
CA ALA A 220 -10.39 1.36 26.97
C ALA A 220 -10.94 0.98 28.36
N GLN A 221 -10.60 -0.22 28.84
CA GLN A 221 -10.95 -0.67 30.18
C GLN A 221 -10.14 0.14 31.20
N VAL A 222 -10.72 1.21 31.76
CA VAL A 222 -10.08 1.95 32.85
C VAL A 222 -10.04 1.04 34.07
N SER A 223 -8.85 0.57 34.45
CA SER A 223 -8.66 -0.08 35.74
C SER A 223 -8.95 0.93 36.84
N VAL A 224 -10.10 0.78 37.51
CA VAL A 224 -10.42 1.56 38.70
C VAL A 224 -9.39 1.19 39.76
N PRO A 225 -8.63 2.14 40.34
CA PRO A 225 -7.69 1.81 41.40
C PRO A 225 -8.48 1.28 42.59
N SER A 226 -8.25 0.01 42.92
CA SER A 226 -8.80 -0.63 44.11
C SER A 226 -8.48 0.23 45.34
N ALA A 227 -9.52 0.67 46.04
CA ALA A 227 -9.40 1.49 47.23
C ALA A 227 -8.45 0.82 48.23
N LYS A 228 -7.33 1.49 48.55
CA LYS A 228 -6.44 1.08 49.64
C LYS A 228 -7.26 1.09 50.94
N SER A 229 -7.63 -0.09 51.39
CA SER A 229 -8.06 -0.35 52.76
C SER A 229 -6.94 0.08 53.70
N SER A 230 -7.10 1.23 54.33
CA SER A 230 -6.28 1.70 55.44
C SER A 230 -6.54 0.84 56.67
N SER A 231 -5.56 0.07 57.11
CA SER A 231 -5.54 -0.56 58.43
C SER A 231 -4.67 0.29 59.37
N PRO A 232 -5.12 0.65 60.59
CA PRO A 232 -4.33 1.47 61.50
C PRO A 232 -3.21 0.66 62.18
N CYS A 233 -2.07 1.32 62.36
CA CYS A 233 -0.99 0.94 63.27
C CYS A 233 -1.49 0.93 64.72
N GLU A 234 -1.25 -0.16 65.46
CA GLU A 234 -1.08 -0.10 66.90
C GLU A 234 0.16 -0.90 67.31
N SER A 235 1.13 -0.16 67.85
CA SER A 235 2.36 -0.63 68.46
C SER A 235 2.09 -0.86 69.94
N GLN A 236 2.56 -1.97 70.53
CA GLN A 236 2.95 -1.99 71.94
C GLN A 236 4.02 -3.06 72.18
N SER A 237 5.07 -2.62 72.88
CA SER A 237 6.31 -3.33 73.21
C SER A 237 6.23 -3.98 74.60
N GLN A 238 7.23 -4.86 74.85
CA GLN A 238 7.71 -5.42 76.13
C GLN A 238 6.87 -6.59 76.68
N ASP A 239 7.44 -7.73 77.09
CA ASP A 239 8.55 -7.86 78.03
C ASP A 239 9.44 -9.10 77.84
N ILE A 240 10.62 -9.00 78.47
CA ILE A 240 11.73 -9.96 78.60
C ILE A 240 11.41 -10.94 79.75
N ASP A 241 11.71 -12.24 79.64
CA ASP A 241 12.74 -12.94 80.47
C ASP A 241 12.82 -14.48 80.31
N SER A 242 14.07 -14.94 80.40
CA SER A 242 14.58 -16.16 81.07
C SER A 242 14.19 -17.61 80.66
N GLN A 243 15.18 -18.25 80.01
CA GLN A 243 15.90 -19.48 80.44
C GLN A 243 15.34 -20.93 80.35
N TYR A 244 16.22 -21.74 79.74
CA TYR A 244 16.76 -23.09 80.08
C TYR A 244 16.23 -24.40 79.45
N GLN A 245 17.24 -25.15 78.93
CA GLN A 245 17.45 -26.62 78.82
C GLN A 245 16.65 -27.38 77.75
N ILE A 246 17.25 -28.24 76.89
CA ILE A 246 18.48 -29.06 76.96
C ILE A 246 19.25 -28.98 75.63
#